data_AF-A0A661TFY8-F1
#
_entry.id   AF-A0A661TFY8-F1
#
_cell.length_a   1.000
_cell.length_b   1.000
_cell.length_c   1.000
_cell.angle_alpha   90.00
_cell.angle_beta   90.00
_cell.angle_gamma   90.00
#
_symmetry.space_group_name_H-M   'P 1'
#
loop_
_entity.id
_entity.type
_entity.pdbx_description
1 polymer ?
#
loop_
_entity_poly.entity_id
_entity_poly.type
_entity_poly.pdbx_seq_one_letter_code
_entity_poly.pdbx_strand_id
1 'polypeptide(L)'
;ASKSGKTAKEIVKMINTVFWQNATSEFSRNIDANRGKLASVRTPLMDSVREMLTDELALERNHAQNQVKTFALRQTMFRKNSNREAICNSTPEQMARLVEKAVKTKGADRASVTILKNIYRIKVRMQKKLATQKKLENPDMFLSADELLCIMFERVVNFMYRGAQGEFLEVE
;
A
#
# COMPACT_ATOMS: atom_id res chain seq x y z
N ALA A 1 27.73 -4.07 24.88
CA ALA A 1 27.59 -3.97 23.41
C ALA A 1 27.52 -5.38 22.82
N SER A 2 26.54 -5.69 21.97
CA SER A 2 26.51 -6.99 21.28
C SER A 2 27.65 -7.06 20.26
N LYS A 3 28.15 -8.27 19.95
CA LYS A 3 29.33 -8.54 19.08
C LYS A 3 29.26 -7.97 17.64
N SER A 4 28.23 -7.21 17.28
CA SER A 4 28.03 -6.60 15.96
C SER A 4 28.03 -5.06 15.95
N GLY A 5 28.27 -4.40 17.09
CA GLY A 5 28.23 -2.93 17.18
C GLY A 5 26.82 -2.32 17.06
N LYS A 6 25.78 -3.13 16.80
CA LYS A 6 24.39 -2.69 16.74
C LYS A 6 23.80 -2.52 18.15
N THR A 7 23.08 -1.42 18.33
CA THR A 7 22.27 -1.13 19.51
C THR A 7 21.08 -2.09 19.62
N ALA A 8 20.54 -2.27 20.83
CA ALA A 8 19.34 -3.09 21.03
C ALA A 8 18.15 -2.60 20.17
N LYS A 9 18.00 -1.29 20.00
CA LYS A 9 16.99 -0.66 19.14
C LYS A 9 17.13 -1.08 17.68
N GLU A 10 18.35 -1.12 17.15
CA GLU A 10 18.61 -1.54 15.77
C GLU A 10 18.36 -3.04 15.57
N ILE A 11 18.68 -3.86 16.57
CA ILE A 11 18.39 -5.29 16.56
C ILE A 11 16.87 -5.53 16.54
N VAL A 12 16.12 -4.85 17.41
CA VAL A 12 14.64 -4.93 17.42
C VAL A 12 14.05 -4.47 16.10
N LYS A 13 14.53 -3.35 15.53
CA LYS A 13 14.09 -2.87 14.22
C LYS A 13 14.33 -3.90 13.12
N MET A 14 15.49 -4.55 13.13
CA MET A 14 15.86 -5.60 12.17
C MET A 14 14.96 -6.83 12.33
N ILE A 15 14.75 -7.32 13.55
CA ILE A 15 13.86 -8.47 13.84
C ILE A 15 12.43 -8.16 13.40
N ASN A 16 11.90 -6.98 13.76
CA ASN A 16 10.57 -6.55 13.36
C ASN A 16 10.43 -6.50 11.83
N THR A 17 11.45 -5.99 11.13
CA THR A 17 11.48 -5.96 9.66
C THR A 17 11.40 -7.35 9.05
N VAL A 18 12.23 -8.29 9.53
CA VAL A 18 12.24 -9.67 9.04
C VAL A 18 10.91 -10.37 9.34
N PHE A 19 10.38 -10.19 10.55
CA PHE A 19 9.08 -10.74 10.94
C PHE A 19 7.97 -10.30 9.98
N TRP A 20 7.81 -9.00 9.73
CA TRP A 20 6.74 -8.49 8.88
C TRP A 20 6.93 -8.84 7.41
N GLN A 21 8.17 -8.94 6.93
CA GLN A 21 8.46 -9.46 5.58
C GLN A 21 8.01 -10.92 5.44
N ASN A 22 8.32 -11.76 6.43
CA ASN A 22 7.91 -13.16 6.44
C ASN A 22 6.40 -13.31 6.59
N ALA A 23 5.78 -12.62 7.55
CA ALA A 23 4.34 -12.64 7.77
C ALA A 23 3.57 -12.19 6.53
N THR A 24 4.00 -11.12 5.85
CA THR A 24 3.38 -10.65 4.61
C THR A 24 3.52 -11.67 3.48
N SER A 25 4.69 -12.30 3.36
CA SER A 25 4.96 -13.31 2.32
C SER A 25 4.17 -14.59 2.56
N GLU A 26 4.08 -15.03 3.81
CA GLU A 26 3.28 -16.18 4.23
C GLU A 26 1.79 -15.93 4.02
N PHE A 27 1.28 -14.79 4.48
CA PHE A 27 -0.11 -14.38 4.27
C PHE A 27 -0.46 -14.37 2.78
N SER A 28 0.37 -13.74 1.94
CA SER A 28 0.13 -13.66 0.49
C SER A 28 0.07 -15.06 -0.16
N ARG A 29 1.03 -15.94 0.17
CA ARG A 29 1.06 -17.31 -0.34
C ARG A 29 -0.18 -18.11 0.09
N ASN A 30 -0.59 -17.98 1.35
CA ASN A 30 -1.73 -18.71 1.89
C ASN A 30 -3.06 -18.22 1.30
N ILE A 31 -3.21 -16.90 1.11
CA ILE A 31 -4.36 -16.32 0.41
C ILE A 31 -4.41 -16.81 -1.03
N ASP A 32 -3.30 -16.77 -1.76
CA ASP A 32 -3.26 -17.19 -3.17
C ASP A 32 -3.55 -18.68 -3.33
N ALA A 33 -2.97 -19.53 -2.47
CA ALA A 33 -3.21 -20.97 -2.49
C ALA A 33 -4.67 -21.35 -2.18
N ASN A 34 -5.37 -20.52 -1.40
CA ASN A 34 -6.75 -20.78 -0.97
C ASN A 34 -7.77 -19.83 -1.62
N ARG A 35 -7.37 -19.03 -2.61
CA ARG A 35 -8.19 -17.95 -3.14
C ARG A 35 -9.57 -18.41 -3.60
N GLY A 36 -9.65 -19.53 -4.32
CA GLY A 36 -10.94 -20.05 -4.79
C GLY A 36 -11.90 -20.39 -3.65
N LYS A 37 -11.39 -21.01 -2.58
CA LYS A 37 -12.20 -21.35 -1.39
C LYS A 37 -12.62 -20.09 -0.64
N LEU A 38 -11.68 -19.19 -0.38
CA LEU A 38 -11.94 -17.95 0.37
C LEU A 38 -12.88 -16.99 -0.39
N ALA A 39 -12.71 -16.89 -1.71
CA ALA A 39 -13.57 -16.07 -2.58
C ALA A 39 -15.02 -16.57 -2.63
N SER A 40 -15.24 -17.87 -2.41
CA SER A 40 -16.58 -18.46 -2.40
C SER A 40 -17.38 -18.14 -1.14
N VAL A 41 -16.70 -17.82 -0.04
CA VAL A 41 -17.35 -17.50 1.24
C VAL A 41 -17.79 -16.04 1.20
N ARG A 42 -19.11 -15.84 1.13
CA ARG A 42 -19.74 -14.51 1.16
C ARG A 42 -19.96 -14.08 2.60
N THR A 43 -19.37 -12.95 2.99
CA THR A 43 -19.53 -12.39 4.32
C THR A 43 -20.44 -11.17 4.25
N PRO A 44 -21.71 -11.27 4.69
CA PRO A 44 -22.54 -10.09 4.87
C PRO A 44 -21.94 -9.22 5.97
N LEU A 45 -22.03 -7.90 5.80
CA LEU A 45 -21.53 -6.94 6.77
C LEU A 45 -22.68 -6.21 7.44
N MET A 46 -22.58 -6.04 8.75
CA MET A 46 -23.46 -5.13 9.47
C MET A 46 -23.19 -3.69 9.02
N ASP A 47 -24.22 -2.84 9.04
CA ASP A 47 -24.09 -1.46 8.54
C ASP A 47 -23.04 -0.65 9.29
N SER A 48 -22.91 -0.84 10.60
CA SER A 48 -21.85 -0.23 11.40
C SER A 48 -20.44 -0.63 10.95
N VAL A 49 -20.25 -1.87 10.52
CA VAL A 49 -18.96 -2.36 10.01
C VAL A 49 -18.69 -1.80 8.62
N ARG A 50 -19.72 -1.71 7.77
CA ARG A 50 -19.63 -1.13 6.42
C ARG A 50 -19.26 0.36 6.48
N GLU A 51 -19.90 1.12 7.36
CA GLU A 51 -19.60 2.53 7.61
C GLU A 51 -18.16 2.72 8.08
N MET A 52 -17.76 1.98 9.14
CA MET A 52 -16.39 2.00 9.66
C MET A 52 -15.33 1.68 8.58
N LEU A 53 -15.58 0.65 7.76
CA LEU A 53 -14.66 0.28 6.68
C LEU A 53 -14.61 1.33 5.58
N THR A 54 -15.73 1.97 5.27
CA THR A 54 -15.80 3.04 4.26
C THR A 54 -14.94 4.22 4.69
N ASP A 55 -15.05 4.65 5.94
CA ASP A 55 -14.26 5.75 6.51
C ASP A 55 -12.77 5.42 6.55
N GLU A 56 -12.42 4.23 7.03
CA GLU A 56 -11.02 3.79 7.11
C GLU A 56 -10.37 3.71 5.71
N LEU A 57 -11.08 3.16 4.72
CA LEU A 57 -10.59 3.10 3.34
C LEU A 57 -10.41 4.50 2.73
N ALA A 58 -11.26 5.47 3.09
CA ALA A 58 -11.14 6.85 2.67
C ALA A 58 -9.90 7.52 3.28
N LEU A 59 -9.67 7.33 4.59
CA LEU A 59 -8.48 7.82 5.29
C LEU A 59 -7.20 7.25 4.69
N GLU A 60 -7.15 5.94 4.46
CA GLU A 60 -5.97 5.29 3.87
C GLU A 60 -5.70 5.76 2.44
N ARG A 61 -6.75 6.02 1.63
CA ARG A 61 -6.61 6.60 0.31
C ARG A 61 -6.05 8.02 0.36
N ASN A 62 -6.53 8.86 1.28
CA ASN A 62 -6.04 10.23 1.45
C ASN A 62 -4.57 10.23 1.86
N HIS A 63 -4.20 9.38 2.81
CA HIS A 63 -2.80 9.19 3.20
C HIS A 63 -1.94 8.72 2.01
N ALA A 64 -2.41 7.72 1.25
CA ALA A 64 -1.73 7.24 0.06
C ALA A 64 -1.56 8.34 -1.01
N GLN A 65 -2.56 9.19 -1.22
CA GLN A 65 -2.47 10.33 -2.14
C GLN A 65 -1.39 11.33 -1.69
N ASN A 66 -1.29 11.60 -0.39
CA ASN A 66 -0.24 12.45 0.16
C ASN A 66 1.15 11.82 -0.04
N GLN A 67 1.29 10.50 0.16
CA GLN A 67 2.53 9.79 -0.14
C GLN A 67 2.92 9.92 -1.63
N VAL A 68 1.95 9.79 -2.55
CA VAL A 68 2.19 9.99 -4.00
C VAL A 68 2.69 11.41 -4.27
N LYS A 69 2.08 12.45 -3.68
CA LYS A 69 2.54 13.84 -3.82
C LYS A 69 3.97 14.01 -3.34
N THR A 70 4.29 13.48 -2.15
CA THR A 70 5.65 13.51 -1.58
C THR A 70 6.67 12.81 -2.50
N PHE A 71 6.33 11.65 -3.04
CA PHE A 71 7.20 10.94 -3.97
C PHE A 71 7.35 11.64 -5.32
N ALA A 72 6.29 12.27 -5.83
CA ALA A 72 6.35 13.07 -7.05
C ALA A 72 7.29 14.28 -6.90
N LEU A 73 7.29 14.93 -5.73
CA LEU A 73 8.21 16.03 -5.44
C LEU A 73 9.68 15.58 -5.35
N ARG A 74 9.93 14.41 -4.76
CA ARG A 74 11.27 13.80 -4.63
C ARG A 74 11.83 13.26 -5.97
N GLN A 75 11.03 13.24 -7.02
CA GLN A 75 11.42 12.72 -8.31
C GLN A 75 12.40 13.66 -9.03
N THR A 76 13.51 13.10 -9.53
CA THR A 76 14.54 13.90 -10.21
C THR A 76 14.50 13.79 -11.74
N MET A 77 13.89 12.73 -12.30
CA MET A 77 13.66 12.60 -13.75
C MET A 77 12.52 13.50 -14.27
N PHE A 78 11.58 13.85 -13.40
CA PHE A 78 10.39 14.63 -13.73
C PHE A 78 10.30 15.90 -12.87
N ARG A 79 11.26 16.82 -13.05
CA ARG A 79 11.37 18.04 -12.22
C ARG A 79 10.32 19.10 -12.54
N LYS A 80 9.82 19.13 -13.79
CA LYS A 80 8.80 20.11 -14.21
C LYS A 80 7.51 19.87 -13.43
N ASN A 81 6.90 20.94 -12.93
CA ASN A 81 5.67 20.87 -12.14
C ASN A 81 4.53 20.16 -12.89
N SER A 82 4.39 20.40 -14.20
CA SER A 82 3.40 19.72 -15.05
C SER A 82 3.59 18.20 -15.06
N ASN A 83 4.83 17.70 -15.05
CA ASN A 83 5.09 16.26 -15.00
C ASN A 83 4.78 15.68 -13.61
N ARG A 84 5.06 16.43 -12.54
CA ARG A 84 4.74 16.01 -11.16
C ARG A 84 3.23 15.94 -10.94
N GLU A 85 2.50 16.92 -11.46
CA GLU A 85 1.04 16.93 -11.44
C GLU A 85 0.46 15.78 -12.26
N ALA A 86 1.01 15.52 -13.45
CA ALA A 86 0.62 14.36 -14.26
C ALA A 86 0.86 13.03 -13.50
N ILE A 87 1.98 12.89 -12.78
CA ILE A 87 2.22 11.73 -11.92
C ILE A 87 1.16 11.63 -10.82
N CYS A 88 0.83 12.73 -10.14
CA CYS A 88 -0.18 12.74 -9.08
C CYS A 88 -1.57 12.34 -9.60
N ASN A 89 -1.95 12.77 -10.80
CA ASN A 89 -3.30 12.57 -11.36
C ASN A 89 -3.43 11.32 -12.23
N SER A 90 -2.31 10.64 -12.53
CA SER A 90 -2.30 9.46 -13.39
C SER A 90 -3.06 8.25 -12.82
N THR A 91 -3.58 7.40 -13.70
CA THR A 91 -4.11 6.08 -13.34
C THR A 91 -2.97 5.07 -13.09
N PRO A 92 -3.23 3.93 -12.44
CA PRO A 92 -2.23 2.86 -12.29
C PRO A 92 -1.66 2.38 -13.64
N GLU A 93 -2.50 2.30 -14.68
CA GLU A 93 -2.10 1.86 -16.02
C GLU A 93 -1.19 2.88 -16.70
N GLN A 94 -1.49 4.18 -16.55
CA GLN A 94 -0.62 5.25 -17.02
C GLN A 94 0.73 5.24 -16.29
N MET A 95 0.73 5.02 -14.97
CA MET A 95 1.97 4.85 -14.21
C MET A 95 2.77 3.62 -14.63
N ALA A 96 2.12 2.50 -14.94
CA ALA A 96 2.80 1.30 -15.41
C ALA A 96 3.60 1.60 -16.69
N ARG A 97 2.98 2.31 -17.66
CA ARG A 97 3.65 2.76 -18.89
C ARG A 97 4.80 3.72 -18.61
N LEU A 98 4.63 4.65 -17.65
CA LEU A 98 5.70 5.57 -17.24
C LEU A 98 6.89 4.83 -16.62
N VAL A 99 6.63 3.84 -15.75
CA VAL A 99 7.66 2.98 -15.16
C VAL A 99 8.39 2.21 -16.25
N GLU A 100 7.66 1.60 -17.19
CA GLU A 100 8.26 0.85 -18.30
C GLU A 100 9.18 1.73 -19.16
N LYS A 101 8.71 2.93 -19.52
CA LYS A 101 9.50 3.92 -20.26
C LYS A 101 10.75 4.36 -19.47
N ALA A 102 10.60 4.58 -18.17
CA ALA A 102 11.70 4.99 -17.30
C ALA A 102 12.79 3.91 -17.21
N VAL A 103 12.40 2.63 -17.10
CA VAL A 103 13.35 1.50 -17.06
C VAL A 103 14.13 1.36 -18.38
N LYS A 104 13.49 1.65 -19.51
CA LYS A 104 14.11 1.58 -20.85
C LYS A 104 14.96 2.81 -21.19
N THR A 105 14.88 3.89 -20.42
CA THR A 105 15.63 5.13 -20.69
C THR A 105 17.11 4.95 -20.32
N LYS A 106 18.00 5.16 -21.30
CA LYS A 106 19.45 5.13 -21.08
C LYS A 106 19.86 6.26 -20.13
N GLY A 107 20.58 5.93 -19.06
CA GLY A 107 21.01 6.90 -18.04
C GLY A 107 19.96 7.23 -16.98
N ALA A 108 18.85 6.50 -16.92
CA ALA A 108 17.86 6.67 -15.85
C ALA A 108 18.45 6.36 -14.47
N ASP A 109 18.28 7.29 -13.53
CA ASP A 109 18.67 7.10 -12.14
C ASP A 109 17.84 5.99 -11.47
N ARG A 110 18.51 5.03 -10.83
CA ARG A 110 17.88 3.89 -10.16
C ARG A 110 16.96 4.33 -9.02
N ALA A 111 17.33 5.37 -8.27
CA ALA A 111 16.50 5.87 -7.17
C ALA A 111 15.19 6.45 -7.70
N SER A 112 15.28 7.25 -8.76
CA SER A 112 14.16 7.82 -9.49
C SER A 112 13.21 6.77 -10.07
N VAL A 113 13.74 5.70 -10.69
CA VAL A 113 12.94 4.57 -11.16
C VAL A 113 12.25 3.85 -10.00
N THR A 114 12.94 3.68 -8.87
CA THR A 114 12.38 3.06 -7.66
C THR A 114 11.22 3.86 -7.09
N ILE A 115 11.34 5.20 -7.05
CA ILE A 115 10.25 6.09 -6.66
C ILE A 115 9.02 5.88 -7.56
N LEU A 116 9.19 5.81 -8.89
CA LEU A 116 8.06 5.57 -9.82
C LEU A 116 7.39 4.21 -9.58
N LYS A 117 8.19 3.15 -9.34
CA LYS A 117 7.66 1.82 -8.98
C LYS A 117 6.86 1.86 -7.68
N ASN A 118 7.30 2.63 -6.70
CA ASN A 118 6.57 2.81 -5.44
C ASN A 118 5.26 3.58 -5.66
N ILE A 119 5.27 4.67 -6.43
CA ILE A 119 4.06 5.40 -6.80
C ILE A 119 3.05 4.48 -7.52
N TYR A 120 3.52 3.67 -8.47
CA TYR A 120 2.69 2.69 -9.17
C TYR A 120 2.02 1.72 -8.19
N ARG A 121 2.79 1.11 -7.28
CA ARG A 121 2.26 0.19 -6.25
C ARG A 121 1.21 0.87 -5.36
N ILE A 122 1.46 2.12 -4.95
CA ILE A 122 0.51 2.89 -4.14
C ILE A 122 -0.79 3.12 -4.93
N LYS A 123 -0.71 3.54 -6.18
CA LYS A 123 -1.90 3.76 -7.03
C LYS A 123 -2.70 2.49 -7.29
N VAL A 124 -2.05 1.35 -7.52
CA VAL A 124 -2.74 0.04 -7.62
C VAL A 124 -3.52 -0.26 -6.34
N ARG A 125 -2.91 -0.04 -5.17
CA ARG A 125 -3.61 -0.21 -3.88
C ARG A 125 -4.78 0.75 -3.73
N MET A 126 -4.62 2.03 -4.09
CA MET A 126 -5.71 3.01 -4.05
C MET A 126 -6.88 2.62 -4.95
N GLN A 127 -6.62 2.10 -6.15
CA GLN A 127 -7.66 1.63 -7.08
C GLN A 127 -8.43 0.45 -6.49
N LYS A 128 -7.74 -0.51 -5.86
CA LYS A 128 -8.39 -1.62 -5.14
C LYS A 128 -9.27 -1.12 -4.00
N LYS A 129 -8.75 -0.22 -3.16
CA LYS A 129 -9.51 0.37 -2.05
C LYS A 129 -10.74 1.13 -2.52
N LEU A 130 -10.64 1.88 -3.61
CA LEU A 130 -11.79 2.55 -4.24
C LEU A 130 -12.83 1.53 -4.73
N ALA A 131 -12.39 0.44 -5.36
CA ALA A 131 -13.31 -0.61 -5.80
C ALA A 131 -14.04 -1.24 -4.61
N THR A 132 -13.33 -1.54 -3.51
CA THR A 132 -13.95 -2.02 -2.26
C THR A 132 -14.92 -1.00 -1.67
N GLN A 133 -14.55 0.28 -1.61
CA GLN A 133 -15.42 1.34 -1.10
C GLN A 133 -16.74 1.42 -1.89
N LYS A 134 -16.66 1.39 -3.23
CA LYS A 134 -17.85 1.35 -4.09
C LYS A 134 -18.71 0.10 -3.89
N LYS A 135 -18.11 -1.04 -3.54
CA LYS A 135 -18.88 -2.24 -3.18
C LYS A 135 -19.64 -2.01 -1.88
N LEU A 136 -18.99 -1.40 -0.88
CA LEU A 136 -19.58 -1.15 0.42
C LEU A 136 -20.75 -0.16 0.37
N GLU A 137 -20.77 0.77 -0.59
CA GLU A 137 -21.91 1.69 -0.84
C GLU A 137 -23.23 0.97 -1.15
N ASN A 138 -23.19 -0.30 -1.60
CA ASN A 138 -24.40 -1.09 -1.84
C ASN A 138 -24.72 -1.99 -0.62
N PRO A 139 -25.85 -1.79 0.07
CA PRO A 139 -26.28 -2.57 1.23
C PRO A 139 -26.27 -4.09 1.02
N ASP A 140 -26.62 -4.55 -0.18
CA ASP A 140 -26.75 -5.98 -0.49
C ASP A 140 -25.42 -6.65 -0.88
N MET A 141 -24.33 -5.88 -0.93
CA MET A 141 -23.01 -6.40 -1.26
C MET A 141 -22.36 -7.09 -0.06
N PHE A 142 -21.74 -8.23 -0.36
CA PHE A 142 -20.88 -8.97 0.55
C PHE A 142 -19.42 -8.72 0.18
N LEU A 143 -18.53 -8.86 1.17
CA LEU A 143 -17.12 -9.08 0.91
C LEU A 143 -16.83 -10.57 0.97
N SER A 144 -15.98 -11.05 0.09
CA SER A 144 -15.49 -12.42 0.24
C SER A 144 -14.51 -12.54 1.41
N ALA A 145 -14.31 -13.75 1.93
CA ALA A 145 -13.40 -13.95 3.06
C ALA A 145 -11.95 -13.55 2.72
N ASP A 146 -11.48 -13.73 1.49
CA ASP A 146 -10.16 -13.25 1.06
C ASP A 146 -10.05 -11.73 1.07
N GLU A 147 -11.10 -11.02 0.63
CA GLU A 147 -11.15 -9.55 0.68
C GLU A 147 -11.08 -9.05 2.13
N LEU A 148 -11.88 -9.63 3.01
CA LEU A 148 -11.91 -9.25 4.43
C LEU A 148 -10.57 -9.53 5.11
N LEU A 149 -9.98 -10.72 4.91
CA LEU A 149 -8.69 -11.07 5.47
C LEU A 149 -7.59 -10.12 4.97
N CYS A 150 -7.61 -9.75 3.69
CA CYS A 150 -6.64 -8.80 3.14
C CYS A 150 -6.76 -7.43 3.80
N ILE A 151 -7.98 -6.92 3.99
CA ILE A 151 -8.24 -5.63 4.66
C ILE A 151 -7.74 -5.66 6.10
N MET A 152 -8.13 -6.69 6.86
CA MET A 152 -7.73 -6.84 8.26
C MET A 152 -6.21 -6.97 8.41
N PHE A 153 -5.58 -7.79 7.57
CA PHE A 153 -4.14 -7.99 7.62
C PHE A 153 -3.37 -6.72 7.21
N GLU A 154 -3.81 -6.02 6.16
CA GLU A 154 -3.20 -4.72 5.80
C GLU A 154 -3.26 -3.72 6.97
N ARG A 155 -4.39 -3.67 7.69
CA ARG A 155 -4.54 -2.77 8.85
C ARG A 155 -3.57 -3.13 9.97
N VAL A 156 -3.46 -4.41 10.30
CA VAL A 156 -2.50 -4.91 11.30
C VAL A 156 -1.06 -4.59 10.89
N VAL A 157 -0.68 -4.84 9.64
CA VAL A 157 0.66 -4.52 9.13
C VAL A 157 0.91 -3.01 9.21
N ASN A 158 -0.03 -2.18 8.79
CA ASN A 158 0.14 -0.73 8.84
C ASN A 158 0.35 -0.27 10.29
N PHE A 159 -0.51 -0.68 11.22
CA PHE A 159 -0.43 -0.27 12.61
C PHE A 159 0.85 -0.79 13.31
N MET A 160 1.12 -2.09 13.21
CA MET A 160 2.17 -2.75 13.99
C MET A 160 3.56 -2.64 13.35
N TYR A 161 3.65 -2.65 12.02
CA TYR A 161 4.94 -2.55 11.33
C TYR A 161 5.30 -1.10 11.05
N ARG A 162 4.44 -0.37 10.33
CA ARG A 162 4.77 0.99 9.88
C ARG A 162 4.66 2.00 11.02
N GLY A 163 3.71 1.81 11.94
CA GLY A 163 3.64 2.58 13.19
C GLY A 163 4.93 2.46 14.00
N ALA A 164 5.45 1.24 14.16
CA ALA A 164 6.71 0.97 14.86
C ALA A 164 7.97 1.51 14.16
N GLN A 165 7.89 1.82 12.85
CA GLN A 165 8.97 2.45 12.10
C GLN A 165 8.93 3.98 12.14
N GLY A 166 7.92 4.57 12.80
CA GLY A 166 7.71 6.02 12.83
C GLY A 166 7.12 6.58 11.53
N GLU A 167 6.59 5.73 10.65
CA GLU A 167 5.94 6.18 9.40
C GLU A 167 4.52 6.75 9.63
N PHE A 168 4.06 6.78 10.88
CA PHE A 168 2.79 7.38 11.32
C PHE A 168 2.95 8.72 12.07
N LEU A 169 4.13 9.34 12.03
CA LEU A 169 4.35 10.70 12.51
C LEU A 169 4.57 11.55 11.24
N GLU A 170 3.71 12.49 10.86
CA GLU A 170 3.11 13.57 11.63
C GLU A 170 1.64 13.77 11.22
N VAL A 171 0.74 13.72 12.21
CA VAL A 171 -0.49 14.50 12.17
C VAL A 171 -0.36 15.45 13.37
N GLU A 172 0.11 16.67 13.10
CA GLU A 172 -0.30 17.83 13.88
C GLU A 172 -1.58 18.39 13.26
#